data_AF-A0A6V7JDP3-F1
#
_entry.id   AF-A0A6V7JDP3-F1
#
_cell.length_a   1.000
_cell.length_b   1.000
_cell.length_c   1.000
_cell.angle_alpha   90.00
_cell.angle_beta   90.00
_cell.angle_gamma   90.00
#
_symmetry.space_group_name_H-M   'P 1'
#
loop_
_entity.id
_entity.type
_entity.pdbx_description
1 polymer ?
#
loop_
_entity_poly.entity_id
_entity_poly.type
_entity_poly.pdbx_seq_one_letter_code
_entity_poly.pdbx_strand_id
1 'polypeptide(L)'
;QQVERRNGWINVGDLQGAVHFKIVKYERIKFLVIALKDSIEIYAWAPKPYHKFMAFKSFGELAHRPLLVDLTVEEGSRLKVIYGSADGFHAVDLDSATVYDIYLPKH
;
A
#
# COMPACT_ATOMS: atom_id res chain seq x y z
N GLN A 1 -27.72 -20.18 6.99
CA GLN A 1 -27.71 -18.94 7.80
C GLN A 1 -27.22 -17.81 6.91
N GLN A 2 -28.11 -16.86 6.70
CA GLN A 2 -28.02 -15.75 5.77
C GLN A 2 -27.02 -14.73 6.35
N VAL A 3 -25.86 -14.53 5.72
CA VAL A 3 -24.96 -13.44 6.14
C VAL A 3 -25.68 -12.14 5.79
N GLU A 4 -26.29 -11.56 6.82
CA GLU A 4 -27.02 -10.31 6.73
C GLU A 4 -26.18 -9.25 6.02
N ARG A 5 -26.84 -8.56 5.09
CA ARG A 5 -26.36 -7.36 4.41
C ARG A 5 -26.14 -6.26 5.44
N ARG A 6 -25.04 -6.30 6.18
CA ARG A 6 -24.51 -5.07 6.77
C ARG A 6 -23.93 -4.25 5.61
N ASN A 7 -24.60 -3.15 5.27
CA ASN A 7 -23.96 -1.96 4.67
C ASN A 7 -22.96 -1.39 5.71
N GLY A 8 -22.01 -2.23 6.12
CA GLY A 8 -21.18 -2.04 7.28
C GLY A 8 -19.79 -1.71 6.79
N TRP A 9 -19.34 -0.51 7.11
CA TRP A 9 -17.94 -0.17 7.14
C TRP A 9 -17.22 -1.23 8.00
N ILE A 10 -16.20 -1.88 7.44
CA ILE A 10 -15.31 -2.78 8.17
C ILE A 10 -14.01 -2.01 8.38
N ASN A 11 -13.56 -1.90 9.63
CA ASN A 11 -12.28 -1.26 9.92
C ASN A 11 -11.14 -2.04 9.25
N VAL A 12 -10.29 -1.32 8.52
CA VAL A 12 -9.10 -1.87 7.87
C VAL A 12 -7.94 -1.72 8.84
N GLY A 13 -7.82 -2.59 9.84
CA GLY A 13 -6.74 -2.52 10.84
C GLY A 13 -6.76 -1.29 11.75
N ASP A 14 -5.66 -1.09 12.49
CA ASP A 14 -5.39 0.10 13.30
C ASP A 14 -4.43 1.02 12.53
N LEU A 15 -4.98 2.00 11.81
CA LEU A 15 -4.25 2.86 10.86
C LEU A 15 -3.99 4.26 11.44
N GLN A 16 -3.70 4.33 12.73
CA GLN A 16 -3.39 5.60 13.36
C GLN A 16 -2.20 6.27 12.67
N GLY A 17 -2.34 7.57 12.37
CA GLY A 17 -1.28 8.34 11.74
C GLY A 17 -1.13 8.08 10.23
N ALA A 18 -2.19 7.63 9.55
CA ALA A 18 -2.24 7.64 8.08
C ALA A 18 -2.06 9.06 7.53
N VAL A 19 -1.07 9.23 6.67
CA VAL A 19 -0.72 10.53 6.05
C VAL A 19 -1.18 10.61 4.59
N HIS A 20 -1.22 9.47 3.90
CA HIS A 20 -1.68 9.38 2.52
C HIS A 20 -2.18 7.97 2.22
N PHE A 21 -3.14 7.82 1.31
CA PHE A 21 -3.55 6.51 0.81
C PHE A 21 -3.90 6.58 -0.67
N LYS A 22 -3.82 5.44 -1.35
CA LYS A 22 -4.23 5.29 -2.74
C LYS A 22 -4.86 3.92 -2.98
N ILE A 23 -5.93 3.89 -3.77
CA ILE A 23 -6.51 2.65 -4.28
C ILE A 23 -6.03 2.47 -5.71
N VAL A 24 -5.34 1.37 -5.97
CA VAL A 24 -4.83 1.00 -7.30
C VAL A 24 -5.53 -0.26 -7.76
N LYS A 25 -6.08 -0.23 -8.98
CA LYS A 25 -6.71 -1.41 -9.59
C LYS A 25 -5.78 -1.97 -10.65
N TYR A 26 -5.48 -3.27 -10.53
CA TYR A 26 -4.76 -4.02 -11.54
C TYR A 26 -5.53 -5.31 -11.85
N GLU A 27 -5.87 -5.50 -13.12
CA GLU A 27 -6.75 -6.56 -13.58
C GLU A 27 -8.05 -6.65 -12.74
N ARG A 28 -8.26 -7.79 -12.04
CA ARG A 28 -9.41 -8.07 -11.19
C ARG A 28 -9.16 -7.75 -9.71
N ILE A 29 -7.96 -7.32 -9.35
CA ILE A 29 -7.56 -7.06 -7.97
C ILE A 29 -7.53 -5.53 -7.73
N LYS A 30 -7.96 -5.13 -6.54
CA LYS A 30 -7.80 -3.77 -6.04
C LYS A 30 -6.84 -3.81 -4.87
N PHE A 31 -5.87 -2.92 -4.86
CA PHE A 31 -4.94 -2.71 -3.77
C PHE A 31 -5.29 -1.39 -3.09
N LEU A 32 -5.29 -1.39 -1.76
CA LEU A 32 -5.33 -0.19 -0.93
C LEU A 32 -3.95 -0.06 -0.31
N VAL A 33 -3.22 0.98 -0.71
CA VAL A 33 -1.88 1.31 -0.19
C VAL A 33 -2.00 2.51 0.70
N ILE A 34 -1.40 2.44 1.88
CA ILE A 34 -1.51 3.47 2.92
C ILE A 34 -0.11 3.79 3.41
N ALA A 35 0.27 5.06 3.33
CA ALA A 35 1.39 5.61 4.07
C ALA A 35 0.91 5.95 5.48
N LEU A 36 1.49 5.30 6.47
CA LEU A 36 1.44 5.71 7.86
C LEU A 36 2.67 6.59 8.17
N LYS A 37 2.74 7.14 9.37
CA LYS A 37 3.82 8.05 9.79
C LYS A 37 5.23 7.48 9.56
N ASP A 38 5.42 6.19 9.85
CA ASP A 38 6.74 5.53 9.83
C ASP A 38 6.71 4.18 9.06
N SER A 39 5.61 3.85 8.38
CA SER A 39 5.45 2.58 7.65
C SER A 39 4.53 2.71 6.44
N ILE A 40 4.54 1.69 5.58
CA ILE A 40 3.61 1.54 4.48
C ILE A 40 2.86 0.23 4.63
N GLU A 41 1.53 0.30 4.59
CA GLU A 41 0.64 -0.86 4.64
C GLU A 41 -0.04 -1.08 3.29
N ILE A 42 -0.10 -2.32 2.85
CA ILE A 42 -0.72 -2.74 1.59
C ILE A 42 -1.78 -3.77 1.89
N TYR A 43 -3.00 -3.51 1.43
CA TYR A 43 -4.12 -4.42 1.50
C TYR A 43 -4.59 -4.78 0.10
N ALA A 44 -4.99 -6.03 -0.11
CA ALA A 44 -5.60 -6.50 -1.36
C ALA A 44 -7.08 -6.81 -1.14
N TRP A 45 -7.91 -6.50 -2.13
CA TRP A 45 -9.33 -6.82 -2.10
C TRP A 45 -9.54 -8.32 -2.30
N ALA A 46 -10.06 -8.99 -1.28
CA ALA A 46 -10.47 -10.38 -1.39
C ALA A 46 -11.88 -10.49 -1.98
N PRO A 47 -12.11 -11.35 -2.99
CA PRO A 47 -13.45 -11.60 -3.52
C PRO A 47 -14.33 -12.31 -2.47
N LYS A 48 -15.55 -12.67 -2.86
CA LYS A 48 -16.42 -13.50 -2.02
C LYS A 48 -15.69 -14.82 -1.66
N PRO A 49 -15.87 -15.35 -0.44
CA PRO A 49 -16.84 -14.93 0.58
C PRO A 49 -16.41 -13.73 1.43
N TYR A 50 -15.13 -13.34 1.41
CA TYR A 50 -14.58 -12.33 2.32
C TYR A 50 -15.06 -10.91 2.02
N HIS A 51 -15.12 -10.53 0.74
CA HIS A 51 -15.67 -9.26 0.25
C HIS A 51 -15.17 -8.02 1.03
N LYS A 52 -13.86 -8.00 1.31
CA LYS A 52 -13.19 -6.95 2.09
C LYS A 52 -11.70 -6.85 1.72
N PHE A 53 -11.07 -5.75 2.11
CA PHE A 53 -9.62 -5.63 2.07
C PHE A 53 -8.97 -6.54 3.12
N MET A 54 -7.97 -7.31 2.70
CA MET A 54 -7.16 -8.20 3.52
C MET A 54 -5.72 -7.70 3.49
N ALA A 55 -5.01 -7.80 4.61
CA ALA A 55 -3.60 -7.43 4.68
C ALA A 55 -2.80 -8.24 3.66
N PHE A 56 -1.93 -7.57 2.91
CA PHE A 56 -1.10 -8.16 1.87
C PHE A 56 0.39 -8.07 2.24
N LYS A 57 0.91 -6.85 2.44
CA LYS A 57 2.30 -6.61 2.89
C LYS A 57 2.37 -5.35 3.75
N SER A 58 3.35 -5.34 4.64
CA SER A 58 3.70 -4.20 5.50
C SER A 58 5.19 -3.95 5.39
N PHE A 59 5.57 -2.68 5.33
CA PHE A 59 6.97 -2.25 5.33
C PHE A 59 7.15 -1.21 6.42
N GLY A 60 7.75 -1.64 7.53
CA GLY A 60 8.24 -0.77 8.60
C GLY A 60 9.73 -0.45 8.43
N GLU A 61 10.26 0.37 9.33
CA GLU A 61 11.70 0.69 9.41
C GLU A 61 12.26 1.31 8.13
N LEU A 62 11.44 2.10 7.44
CA LEU A 62 11.86 2.82 6.23
C LEU A 62 12.94 3.85 6.59
N ALA A 63 14.03 3.87 5.82
CA ALA A 63 15.09 4.86 6.00
C ALA A 63 14.57 6.31 5.90
N HIS A 64 13.59 6.52 5.03
CA HIS A 64 12.91 7.81 4.85
C HIS A 64 11.43 7.68 5.16
N ARG A 65 10.89 8.61 5.94
CA ARG A 65 9.46 8.61 6.30
C ARG A 65 8.57 8.83 5.08
N PRO A 66 7.56 7.99 4.85
CA PRO A 66 6.67 8.15 3.71
C PRO A 66 5.67 9.28 3.97
N LEU A 67 5.48 10.14 2.97
CA LEU A 67 4.52 11.24 2.97
C LEU A 67 3.45 11.05 1.87
N LEU A 68 3.85 10.40 0.77
CA LEU A 68 2.99 10.06 -0.36
C LEU A 68 3.25 8.62 -0.75
N VAL A 69 2.25 7.93 -1.29
CA VAL A 69 2.38 6.55 -1.80
C VAL A 69 1.63 6.37 -3.10
N ASP A 70 2.21 5.56 -3.97
CA ASP A 70 1.62 5.00 -5.16
C ASP A 70 2.00 3.53 -5.29
N LEU A 71 1.23 2.77 -6.07
CA LEU A 71 1.58 1.40 -6.44
C LEU A 71 1.59 1.29 -7.96
N THR A 72 2.72 0.88 -8.50
CA THR A 72 2.93 0.67 -9.91
C THR A 72 3.02 -0.82 -10.20
N VAL A 73 2.60 -1.18 -11.41
CA VAL A 73 2.73 -2.54 -11.93
C VAL A 73 3.60 -2.46 -13.17
N GLU A 74 4.80 -3.03 -13.07
CA GLU A 74 5.76 -3.10 -14.17
C GLU A 74 5.52 -4.34 -15.04
N GLU A 75 6.35 -4.50 -16.07
CA GLU A 75 6.33 -5.68 -16.93
C GLU A 75 6.45 -6.98 -16.12
N GLY A 76 5.73 -8.02 -16.54
CA GLY A 76 5.69 -9.29 -15.83
C GLY A 76 4.92 -9.28 -14.51
N SER A 77 4.00 -8.33 -14.32
CA SER A 77 3.15 -8.19 -13.12
C SER A 77 3.92 -7.92 -11.83
N ARG A 78 5.13 -7.35 -11.95
CA ARG A 78 5.95 -6.96 -10.80
C ARG A 78 5.35 -5.73 -10.13
N LEU A 79 4.99 -5.88 -8.86
CA LEU A 79 4.41 -4.80 -8.07
C LEU A 79 5.51 -4.01 -7.38
N LYS A 80 5.42 -2.68 -7.44
CA LYS A 80 6.27 -1.79 -6.66
C LYS A 80 5.43 -0.74 -5.96
N VAL A 81 5.80 -0.40 -4.74
CA VAL A 81 5.31 0.82 -4.12
C VAL A 81 6.33 1.91 -4.34
N ILE A 82 5.88 3.05 -4.84
CA ILE A 82 6.67 4.28 -4.88
C ILE A 82 6.19 5.14 -3.73
N TYR A 83 7.10 5.64 -2.91
CA TYR A 83 6.76 6.60 -1.87
C TYR A 83 7.62 7.86 -1.97
N GLY A 84 6.97 9.00 -1.76
CA GLY A 84 7.64 10.28 -1.61
C GLY A 84 7.94 10.53 -0.14
N SER A 85 9.12 11.07 0.15
CA SER A 85 9.56 11.51 1.47
C SER A 85 9.94 13.00 1.42
N ALA A 86 10.44 13.53 2.53
CA ALA A 86 11.03 14.87 2.54
C ALA A 86 12.34 14.96 1.74
N ASP A 87 13.01 13.83 1.54
CA ASP A 87 14.34 13.75 0.92
C ASP A 87 14.29 13.34 -0.56
N GLY A 88 13.14 12.88 -1.06
CA GLY A 88 12.99 12.47 -2.45
C GLY A 88 11.92 11.41 -2.69
N PHE A 89 12.14 10.58 -3.71
CA PHE A 89 11.29 9.44 -4.07
C PHE A 89 12.05 8.14 -3.95
N HIS A 90 11.38 7.13 -3.41
CA HIS A 90 11.93 5.82 -3.12
C HIS A 90 10.96 4.75 -3.62
N ALA A 91 11.47 3.56 -3.92
CA ALA A 91 10.69 2.40 -4.32
C ALA A 91 10.87 1.26 -3.33
N VAL A 92 9.81 0.48 -3.15
CA VAL A 92 9.82 -0.82 -2.50
C VAL A 92 9.38 -1.85 -3.52
N ASP A 93 10.25 -2.82 -3.82
CA ASP A 93 9.90 -3.98 -4.62
C ASP A 93 9.12 -4.98 -3.75
N LEU A 94 7.89 -5.32 -4.15
CA LEU A 94 7.02 -6.14 -3.31
C LEU A 94 7.43 -7.60 -3.29
N ASP A 95 8.18 -8.09 -4.27
CA ASP A 95 8.59 -9.49 -4.32
C ASP A 95 9.84 -9.71 -3.46
N SER A 96 10.85 -8.86 -3.62
CA SER A 96 12.12 -8.95 -2.88
C SER A 96 12.10 -8.25 -1.52
N ALA A 97 11.11 -7.39 -1.25
CA ALA A 97 11.06 -6.49 -0.10
C ALA A 97 12.26 -5.52 0.00
N THR A 98 12.94 -5.24 -1.10
CA THR A 98 14.06 -4.29 -1.13
C THR A 98 13.59 -2.86 -1.31
N VAL A 99 14.14 -1.94 -0.53
CA VAL A 99 13.91 -0.49 -0.64
C VAL A 99 15.11 0.17 -1.33
N TYR A 100 14.87 1.07 -2.26
CA TYR A 100 15.93 1.81 -2.94
C TYR A 100 15.45 3.21 -3.39
N ASP A 101 16.40 4.12 -3.57
CA ASP A 101 16.10 5.49 -4.00
C ASP A 101 15.86 5.54 -5.51
N ILE A 102 14.77 6.19 -5.92
CA ILE A 102 14.48 6.47 -7.33
C ILE A 102 15.04 7.83 -7.71
N TYR A 103 14.84 8.81 -6.83
CA TYR A 103 15.27 10.18 -7.06
C TYR A 103 15.54 10.86 -5.72
N LEU A 104 16.76 11.36 -5.57
CA LEU A 104 17.12 12.28 -4.50
C LEU A 104 17.53 13.61 -5.18
N PRO A 105 16.91 14.75 -4.84
CA PRO A 105 17.34 16.04 -5.33
C PRO A 105 18.83 16.24 -5.03
N LYS A 106 19.61 16.53 -6.08
CA LYS A 106 20.97 17.04 -5.94
C LYS A 106 20.88 18.55 -6.06
N HIS A 107 21.54 19.25 -5.12
CA HIS A 107 21.52 20.71 -4.94
C HIS A 107 21.29 21.53 -6.21
#